data_AF-A0A931ZL30-F1
#
_entry.id   AF-A0A931ZL30-F1
#
_cell.length_a   1.000
_cell.length_b   1.000
_cell.length_c   1.000
_cell.angle_alpha   90.00
_cell.angle_beta   90.00
_cell.angle_gamma   90.00
#
_symmetry.space_group_name_H-M   'P 1'
#
loop_
_entity.id
_entity.type
_entity.pdbx_description
1 polymer ?
#
loop_
_entity_poly.entity_id
_entity_poly.type
_entity_poly.pdbx_seq_one_letter_code
_entity_poly.pdbx_strand_id
1 'polypeptide(L)' 'MDENLKQEKLKMWQDNLKKLEEQLVAVQQKKGLAAQEGDLSENAAYSMAIEDATTLRVQIEQVKKIIKELEKN' A
#
# COMPACT_ATOMS: atom_id res chain seq x y z
N MET A 1 14.37 4.49 -24.21
CA MET A 1 14.54 5.32 -23.01
C MET A 1 15.99 5.19 -22.58
N ASP A 2 16.65 6.25 -22.14
CA ASP A 2 18.01 6.14 -21.57
C ASP A 2 17.98 5.15 -20.39
N GLU A 3 18.94 4.22 -20.35
CA GLU A 3 18.99 3.17 -19.34
C GLU A 3 19.11 3.74 -17.93
N ASN A 4 19.81 4.86 -17.78
CA ASN A 4 19.93 5.57 -16.50
C ASN A 4 18.57 6.12 -16.05
N LEU A 5 17.83 6.75 -16.96
CA LEU A 5 16.50 7.29 -16.67
C LEU A 5 15.50 6.17 -16.31
N LYS A 6 15.65 4.99 -16.91
CA LYS A 6 14.81 3.81 -16.60
C LYS A 6 15.08 3.32 -15.18
N GLN A 7 16.35 3.21 -14.80
CA GLN A 7 16.76 2.79 -13.45
C GLN A 7 16.31 3.78 -12.38
N GLU A 8 16.43 5.09 -12.62
CA GLU A 8 15.94 6.11 -11.70
C GLU A 8 14.43 6.02 -11.48
N LYS A 9 13.65 5.85 -12.55
CA LYS A 9 12.19 5.66 -12.44
C LYS A 9 11.85 4.38 -11.69
N LEU A 10 12.54 3.26 -11.97
CA LEU A 10 12.33 2.01 -11.25
C LEU A 10 12.58 2.18 -9.75
N LYS A 11 13.68 2.83 -9.38
CA LYS A 11 14.01 3.12 -7.98
C LYS A 11 12.92 3.96 -7.32
N MET A 12 12.46 5.02 -7.97
CA MET A 12 11.38 5.86 -7.45
C MET A 12 10.10 5.06 -7.19
N TRP A 13 9.69 4.19 -8.12
CA TRP A 13 8.49 3.37 -7.96
C TRP A 13 8.67 2.28 -6.91
N GLN A 14 9.86 1.69 -6.78
CA GLN A 14 10.19 0.74 -5.71
C GLN A 14 10.16 1.41 -4.32
N ASP A 15 10.70 2.62 -4.21
CA ASP A 15 10.63 3.41 -2.97
C ASP A 15 9.19 3.77 -2.62
N ASN A 16 8.36 4.10 -3.62
CA ASN A 16 6.94 4.35 -3.42
C ASN A 16 6.20 3.07 -2.97
N LEU A 17 6.50 1.92 -3.59
CA LEU A 17 5.94 0.63 -3.20
C LEU A 17 6.25 0.32 -1.73
N LYS A 18 7.51 0.49 -1.32
CA LYS A 18 7.93 0.26 0.06
C LYS A 18 7.14 1.14 1.05
N LYS A 19 6.95 2.42 0.74
CA LYS A 19 6.16 3.34 1.57
C LYS A 19 4.70 2.91 1.69
N LEU A 20 4.09 2.47 0.60
CA LEU A 20 2.71 1.97 0.62
C LEU A 20 2.58 0.68 1.45
N GLU A 21 3.57 -0.21 1.37
CA GLU A 21 3.62 -1.43 2.18
C GLU A 21 3.77 -1.10 3.68
N GLU A 22 4.64 -0.15 4.04
CA GLU A 22 4.79 0.34 5.41
C GLU A 22 3.48 0.96 5.94
N GLN A 23 2.78 1.76 5.12
CA GLN A 23 1.47 2.30 5.46
C GLN A 23 0.42 1.22 5.66
N LEU A 24 0.40 0.20 4.81
CA LEU A 24 -0.54 -0.92 4.94
C LEU A 24 -0.31 -1.67 6.26
N VAL A 25 0.94 -1.91 6.63
CA VAL A 25 1.29 -2.53 7.93
C VAL A 25 0.77 -1.67 9.08
N ALA A 26 0.97 -0.36 9.04
CA ALA A 26 0.49 0.54 10.08
C ALA A 26 -1.05 0.55 10.21
N VAL A 27 -1.77 0.54 9.08
CA VAL A 27 -3.24 0.45 9.07
C VAL A 27 -3.71 -0.89 9.61
N GLN A 28 -3.04 -1.99 9.26
CA GLN A 28 -3.37 -3.32 9.79
C GLN A 28 -3.16 -3.43 11.29
N GLN A 29 -2.11 -2.80 11.83
CA GLN A 29 -1.89 -2.72 13.27
C GLN A 29 -3.01 -1.94 13.96
N LYS A 30 -3.38 -0.76 13.43
CA LYS A 30 -4.51 0.03 13.95
C LYS A 30 -5.82 -0.76 13.91
N LYS A 31 -6.06 -1.48 12.82
CA LYS A 31 -7.21 -2.36 12.67
C LYS A 31 -7.20 -3.45 13.76
N GLY A 32 -6.06 -4.07 14.02
CA GLY A 32 -5.92 -5.08 15.06
C GLY A 32 -6.15 -4.54 16.47
N LEU A 33 -5.73 -3.29 16.75
CA LEU A 33 -6.00 -2.61 18.02
C LEU A 33 -7.48 -2.27 18.17
N ALA A 34 -8.09 -1.67 17.14
CA ALA A 34 -9.53 -1.39 17.12
C ALA A 34 -10.36 -2.68 17.24
N ALA A 35 -9.85 -3.81 16.71
CA ALA A 35 -10.47 -5.12 16.84
C ALA A 35 -10.54 -5.64 18.29
N GLN A 36 -9.74 -5.08 19.19
CA GLN A 36 -9.73 -5.45 20.61
C GLN A 36 -10.71 -4.62 21.45
N GLU A 37 -11.25 -3.52 20.91
CA GLU A 37 -12.08 -2.56 21.65
C GLU A 37 -13.58 -2.92 21.74
N GLY A 38 -13.96 -4.19 21.56
CA GLY A 38 -15.34 -4.64 21.75
C GLY A 38 -16.12 -4.76 20.44
N ASP A 39 -17.32 -4.18 20.35
CA ASP A 39 -18.21 -4.38 19.21
C ASP A 39 -17.65 -3.73 17.92
N LEU A 40 -17.19 -4.58 17.01
CA LEU A 40 -16.52 -4.19 15.78
C LEU A 40 -17.46 -3.59 14.75
N SER A 41 -18.75 -3.88 14.86
CA SER A 41 -19.76 -3.42 13.91
C SER A 41 -20.09 -1.93 14.10
N GLU A 42 -19.98 -1.43 15.33
CA GLU A 42 -20.17 -0.01 15.66
C GLU A 42 -18.86 0.77 15.76
N ASN A 43 -17.71 0.08 15.73
CA ASN A 43 -16.40 0.71 15.79
C ASN A 43 -16.05 1.36 14.44
N ALA A 44 -16.36 2.65 14.32
CA ALA A 44 -16.02 3.46 13.15
C ALA A 44 -14.52 3.42 12.79
N ALA A 45 -13.63 3.31 13.79
CA ALA A 45 -12.19 3.21 13.54
C ALA A 45 -11.81 1.87 12.91
N TYR A 46 -12.48 0.78 13.28
CA TYR A 46 -12.27 -0.54 12.68
C TYR A 46 -12.74 -0.58 11.22
N SER A 47 -13.94 -0.05 10.95
CA SER A 47 -14.50 0.04 9.60
C SER A 47 -13.65 0.93 8.68
N MET A 48 -13.22 2.11 9.14
CA MET A 48 -12.30 2.97 8.39
C MET A 48 -10.96 2.27 8.11
N ALA A 49 -10.40 1.56 9.10
CA ALA A 49 -9.14 0.83 8.90
C ALA A 49 -9.27 -0.31 7.87
N ILE A 50 -10.45 -0.89 7.68
CA ILE A 50 -10.71 -1.86 6.61
C ILE A 50 -10.71 -1.19 5.24
N GLU A 51 -11.38 -0.05 5.10
CA GLU A 51 -11.43 0.71 3.85
C GLU A 51 -10.05 1.23 3.44
N ASP A 52 -9.30 1.78 4.39
CA ASP A 52 -7.93 2.24 4.19
C ASP A 52 -7.02 1.09 3.74
N ALA A 53 -7.10 -0.07 4.41
CA ALA A 53 -6.32 -1.25 4.03
C ALA A 53 -6.69 -1.75 2.62
N THR A 54 -7.97 -1.67 2.24
CA THR A 54 -8.43 -2.07 0.92
C THR A 54 -7.89 -1.13 -0.15
N THR A 55 -7.96 0.19 0.10
CA THR A 55 -7.45 1.22 -0.80
C THR A 55 -5.95 1.07 -1.02
N LEU A 56 -5.18 0.92 0.07
CA LEU A 56 -3.72 0.73 0.00
C LEU A 56 -3.35 -0.53 -0.80
N ARG A 57 -4.10 -1.64 -0.64
CA ARG A 57 -3.86 -2.86 -1.43
C ARG A 57 -4.06 -2.64 -2.92
N VAL A 58 -5.09 -1.90 -3.32
CA VAL A 58 -5.32 -1.57 -4.73
C VAL A 58 -4.17 -0.71 -5.28
N GLN A 59 -3.73 0.30 -4.53
CA GLN A 59 -2.61 1.16 -4.92
C GLN A 59 -1.30 0.37 -5.06
N ILE A 60 -1.01 -0.52 -4.12
CA ILE A 60 0.15 -1.42 -4.17
C ILE A 60 0.14 -2.25 -5.45
N GLU A 61 -1.00 -2.86 -5.79
CA GLU A 61 -1.10 -3.68 -7.01
C GLU A 61 -0.94 -2.85 -8.29
N GLN A 62 -1.42 -1.60 -8.30
CA GLN A 62 -1.18 -0.68 -9.41
C GLN A 62 0.31 -0.33 -9.56
N VAL A 63 0.99 -0.01 -8.46
CA VAL A 63 2.43 0.29 -8.47
C VAL A 63 3.24 -0.93 -8.92
N LYS A 64 2.92 -2.13 -8.45
CA LYS A 64 3.57 -3.38 -8.91
C LYS A 64 3.39 -3.60 -10.41
N LYS A 65 2.21 -3.29 -10.97
CA LYS A 65 1.99 -3.35 -12.43
C LYS A 65 2.90 -2.37 -13.18
N ILE A 66 2.99 -1.12 -12.72
CA ILE A 66 3.87 -0.11 -13.33
C ILE A 66 5.34 -0.56 -13.29
N ILE A 67 5.81 -1.07 -12.15
CA ILE A 67 7.18 -1.60 -12.03
C ILE A 67 7.41 -2.73 -13.05
N LYS A 68 6.48 -3.69 -13.13
CA LYS A 68 6.58 -4.82 -14.06
C LYS A 68 6.57 -4.38 -15.53
N GLU A 69 5.79 -3.36 -15.87
CA GLU A 69 5.77 -2.77 -17.21
C GLU A 69 7.08 -2.04 -17.52
N LEU A 70 7.64 -1.30 -16.56
CA LEU A 70 8.94 -0.66 -16.70
C LEU A 70 10.06 -1.70 -16.86
N GLU A 71 10.05 -2.80 -16.11
CA GLU A 71 11.07 -3.85 -16.23
C GLU A 71 11.07 -4.51 -17.62
N LYS A 72 9.88 -4.72 -18.20
CA LYS A 72 9.70 -5.36 -19.51
C LYS A 72 10.06 -4.48 -20.72
N ASN A 73 9.93 -3.15 -20.59
CA ASN A 73 10.10 -2.18 -21.68
C ASN A 73 11.50 -1.59 -21.71
#